data_AF-A0A9E0J990-F1
#
_entry.id   AF-A0A9E0J990-F1
#
_cell.length_a   1.000
_cell.length_b   1.000
_cell.length_c   1.000
_cell.angle_alpha   90.00
_cell.angle_beta   90.00
_cell.angle_gamma   90.00
#
_symmetry.space_group_name_H-M   'P 1'
#
loop_
_entity.id
_entity.type
_entity.pdbx_description
1 polymer ?
#
loop_
_entity_poly.entity_id
_entity_poly.type
_entity_poly.pdbx_seq_one_letter_code
_entity_poly.pdbx_strand_id
1 'polypeptide(L)' 'SGGDMAANAELAGICFSPDGTTMFINIYAPGVTLAVTGPWASFKA' A
#
# COMPACT_ATOMS: atom_id res chain seq x y z
N SER A 1 -19.24 0.69 -16.01
CA SER A 1 -18.41 1.87 -15.69
C SER A 1 -17.10 1.39 -15.05
N GLY A 2 -16.22 0.77 -15.83
CA GLY A 2 -14.89 0.35 -15.38
C GLY A 2 -13.86 1.30 -15.96
N GLY A 3 -13.61 2.41 -15.26
CA GLY A 3 -12.44 3.24 -15.54
C GLY A 3 -11.19 2.49 -15.05
N ASP A 4 -10.08 2.64 -15.75
CA ASP A 4 -8.83 1.99 -15.41
C ASP A 4 -8.34 2.51 -14.04
N MET A 5 -8.48 1.72 -12.98
CA MET A 5 -8.14 2.12 -11.62
C MET A 5 -6.66 2.48 -11.50
N ALA A 6 -5.80 1.82 -12.30
CA ALA A 6 -4.37 2.06 -12.32
C ALA A 6 -4.01 3.44 -12.88
N ALA A 7 -4.77 3.96 -13.86
CA ALA A 7 -4.49 5.25 -14.49
C ALA A 7 -4.66 6.44 -13.52
N ASN A 8 -5.46 6.28 -12.47
CA ASN A 8 -5.72 7.30 -11.44
C ASN A 8 -5.22 6.89 -10.05
N ALA A 9 -4.55 5.74 -9.89
CA ALA A 9 -4.04 5.27 -8.62
C ALA A 9 -2.75 6.01 -8.25
N GLU A 10 -2.86 7.00 -7.37
CA GLU A 10 -1.71 7.72 -6.82
C GLU A 10 -1.38 7.24 -5.39
N LEU A 11 -0.09 7.07 -5.09
CA LEU A 11 0.39 6.76 -3.75
C LEU A 11 0.13 7.95 -2.81
N ALA A 12 -0.70 7.73 -1.80
CA ALA A 12 -1.07 8.73 -0.80
C ALA A 12 -0.38 8.54 0.55
N GLY A 13 0.40 7.47 0.72
CA GLY A 13 1.20 7.25 1.92
C GLY A 13 1.44 5.77 2.23
N ILE A 14 2.42 5.55 3.11
CA ILE A 14 2.75 4.23 3.65
C ILE A 14 3.01 4.33 5.15
N CYS A 15 2.69 3.26 5.87
CA CYS A 15 3.18 3.05 7.23
C CYS A 15 3.32 1.56 7.53
N PHE A 16 4.10 1.22 8.55
CA PHE A 16 4.21 -0.14 9.06
C PHE A 16 3.36 -0.31 10.33
N SER A 17 2.84 -1.52 10.53
CA SER A 17 2.33 -1.93 11.84
C SER A 17 3.44 -1.84 12.90
N PRO A 18 3.10 -1.68 14.20
CA PRO A 18 4.10 -1.56 15.26
C PRO A 18 5.08 -2.75 15.35
N ASP A 19 4.64 -3.95 14.96
CA ASP A 19 5.45 -5.16 14.92
C ASP A 19 6.25 -5.33 13.61
N GLY A 20 6.08 -4.43 12.65
CA GLY A 20 6.77 -4.42 11.36
C GLY A 20 6.35 -5.52 10.38
N THR A 21 5.29 -6.30 10.66
CA THR A 21 4.89 -7.45 9.83
C THR A 21 4.01 -7.06 8.64
N THR A 22 3.34 -5.91 8.73
CA THR A 22 2.39 -5.41 7.71
C THR A 22 2.78 -4.00 7.28
N MET A 23 2.84 -3.78 5.96
CA MET A 23 2.88 -2.45 5.37
C MET A 23 1.48 -2.08 4.89
N PHE A 24 0.98 -0.93 5.33
CA PHE A 24 -0.25 -0.34 4.83
C PHE A 24 0.08 0.67 3.74
N ILE A 25 -0.58 0.56 2.59
CA ILE A 25 -0.40 1.47 1.46
C ILE A 25 -1.75 2.15 1.18
N ASN A 26 -1.76 3.48 1.19
CA ASN A 26 -2.94 4.27 0.87
C ASN A 26 -2.88 4.72 -0.60
N ILE A 27 -3.97 4.52 -1.33
CA ILE A 27 -4.13 4.95 -2.72
C ILE A 27 -5.24 5.99 -2.77
N TYR A 28 -4.93 7.20 -3.27
CA TYR A 28 -5.85 8.34 -3.25
C TYR A 28 -7.16 8.09 -4.01
N ALA A 29 -7.07 7.67 -5.28
CA ALA A 29 -8.22 7.23 -6.07
C ALA A 29 -8.01 5.76 -6.47
N PRO A 30 -8.93 4.84 -6.17
CA PRO A 30 -10.31 5.04 -5.69
C PRO A 30 -10.48 5.19 -4.16
N GLY A 31 -9.44 5.53 -3.39
CA GLY A 31 -9.53 5.69 -1.94
C GLY A 31 -9.47 4.35 -1.22
N VAL A 32 -8.44 3.57 -1.51
CA VAL A 32 -8.26 2.21 -0.97
C VAL A 32 -7.00 2.11 -0.14
N THR A 33 -7.05 1.31 0.92
CA THR A 33 -5.88 0.93 1.71
C THR A 33 -5.59 -0.55 1.50
N LEU A 34 -4.37 -0.86 1.07
CA LEU A 34 -3.87 -2.22 0.95
C LEU A 34 -3.09 -2.60 2.21
N ALA A 35 -3.31 -3.80 2.72
CA ALA A 35 -2.49 -4.40 3.77
C ALA A 35 -1.60 -5.48 3.15
N VAL A 36 -0.29 -5.28 3.16
CA VAL A 36 0.69 -6.19 2.57
C VAL A 36 1.55 -6.79 3.68
N THR A 37 1.45 -8.10 3.88
CA THR A 37 2.24 -8.84 4.87
C THR A 37 3.52 -9.38 4.26
N GLY A 38 4.62 -9.39 5.01
CA GLY A 38 5.87 -9.97 4.53
C GLY A 38 7.03 -9.87 5.52
N PRO A 39 8.18 -10.51 5.22
CA PRO A 39 9.38 -10.45 6.07
C PRO A 39 10.17 -9.15 5.83
N TRP A 40 9.52 -7.99 5.98
CA TRP A 40 10.06 -6.67 5.62
C TRP A 40 11.40 -6.35 6.28
N ALA A 41 11.64 -6.82 7.50
CA ALA A 41 12.91 -6.64 8.21
C ALA A 41 14.12 -7.31 7.52
N SER A 42 13.88 -8.27 6.62
CA SER A 42 14.92 -8.94 5.84
C SER A 42 15.17 -8.29 4.47
N PHE A 43 14.37 -7.29 4.12
CA PHE A 43 14.51 -6.59 2.84
C PHE A 43 15.85 -5.86 2.77
N LYS A 44 16.52 -6.01 1.64
CA LYS A 44 17.72 -5.25 1.28
C LYS A 44 17.40 -4.49 0.00
N ALA A 45 17.60 -3.17 0.04
CA ALA A 45 17.36 -2.26 -1.08
C ALA A 45 18.41 -2.43 -2.18
#